data_AF-A0A656QIP7-F1
#
_entry.id   AF-A0A656QIP7-F1
#
_cell.length_a   1.000
_cell.length_b   1.000
_cell.length_c   1.000
_cell.angle_alpha   90.00
_cell.angle_beta   90.00
_cell.angle_gamma   90.00
#
_symmetry.space_group_name_H-M   'P 1'
#
loop_
_entity.id
_entity.type
_entity.pdbx_description
1 polymer ?
#
loop_
_entity_poly.entity_id
_entity_poly.type
_entity_poly.pdbx_seq_one_letter_code
_entity_poly.pdbx_strand_id
1 'polypeptide(L)'
;MSLRDRRSVEDLKLNGLNIDLYGTGAMFRDMTRAIHELDLEGALYDEKERFVLPMDDLRWFIKDSRKINWIFFILKSKDGWRNIIYPAKLNQEDALIALFDSWQAAISEKKRLLDHLKEDWIRHTDLDHYYSWFGERDEKKRCEAAWAWYRKEHGRHLKATSKFVNINDILFFLDTLDFSLDAKLLHIEKIKKEIKRQQVRANLKGKKQSNFALHEEVRDQLEALVERYGLTRRQIIERLIRNAVIKGLDGENAPVGSD
;
A
#
# COMPACT_ATOMS: atom_id res chain seq x y z
N MET A 1 -24.05 -2.80 -7.50
CA MET A 1 -25.36 -2.15 -7.59
C MET A 1 -25.37 -1.10 -6.51
N SER A 2 -25.25 0.17 -6.91
CA SER A 2 -25.15 1.32 -6.00
C SER A 2 -26.45 1.50 -5.21
N LEU A 3 -26.42 2.17 -4.05
CA LEU A 3 -27.63 2.61 -3.34
C LEU A 3 -28.70 3.22 -4.25
N ARG A 4 -28.33 4.01 -5.27
CA ARG A 4 -29.31 4.68 -6.14
C ARG A 4 -29.92 3.80 -7.23
N ASP A 5 -29.33 2.63 -7.50
CA ASP A 5 -29.87 1.67 -8.46
C ASP A 5 -30.91 0.73 -7.81
N ARG A 6 -31.02 0.75 -6.48
CA ARG A 6 -31.88 -0.13 -5.69
C ARG A 6 -33.26 0.53 -5.58
N ARG A 7 -34.24 -0.02 -6.30
CA ARG A 7 -35.59 0.56 -6.43
C ARG A 7 -36.56 0.12 -5.34
N SER A 8 -36.19 -0.85 -4.50
CA SER A 8 -37.01 -1.31 -3.37
C SER A 8 -36.23 -1.34 -2.05
N VAL A 9 -36.97 -1.25 -0.94
CA VAL A 9 -36.43 -1.43 0.43
C VAL A 9 -35.74 -2.79 0.59
N GLU A 10 -36.21 -3.80 -0.14
CA GLU A 10 -35.67 -5.17 -0.16
C GLU A 10 -34.33 -5.24 -0.91
N ASP A 11 -34.17 -4.46 -1.98
CA ASP A 11 -32.91 -4.35 -2.74
C ASP A 11 -31.83 -3.61 -1.96
N LEU A 12 -32.22 -2.66 -1.10
CA LEU A 12 -31.33 -1.82 -0.31
C LEU A 12 -30.48 -2.61 0.70
N LYS A 13 -30.78 -3.89 0.96
CA LYS A 13 -30.08 -4.74 1.95
C LYS A 13 -29.82 -3.97 3.25
N LEU A 14 -30.81 -3.20 3.72
CA LEU A 14 -30.75 -2.44 4.98
C LEU A 14 -30.76 -3.36 6.21
N ASN A 15 -30.53 -4.66 6.04
CA ASN A 15 -30.43 -5.62 7.13
C ASN A 15 -29.33 -5.19 8.09
N GLY A 16 -29.76 -4.75 9.27
CA GLY A 16 -28.89 -4.24 10.31
C GLY A 16 -28.83 -2.72 10.41
N LEU A 17 -29.34 -1.91 9.46
CA LEU A 17 -29.56 -0.47 9.67
C LEU A 17 -30.73 -0.29 10.62
N ASN A 18 -30.51 0.44 11.72
CA ASN A 18 -31.62 0.83 12.58
C ASN A 18 -32.32 1.97 11.85
N ILE A 19 -33.33 1.62 11.07
CA ILE A 19 -34.08 2.57 10.24
C ILE A 19 -34.71 3.62 11.16
N ASP A 20 -35.16 3.24 12.37
CA ASP A 20 -35.73 4.15 13.38
C ASP A 20 -34.73 5.22 13.88
N LEU A 21 -33.43 5.07 13.62
CA LEU A 21 -32.41 6.09 13.90
C LEU A 21 -32.39 7.22 12.85
N TYR A 22 -32.98 6.98 11.67
CA TYR A 22 -33.03 7.89 10.53
C TYR A 22 -34.48 8.17 10.06
N GLY A 23 -35.47 7.54 10.68
CA GLY A 23 -36.91 7.69 10.41
C GLY A 23 -37.66 6.36 10.48
N THR A 24 -38.88 6.33 11.03
CA THR A 24 -39.66 5.08 11.09
C THR A 24 -40.27 4.74 9.72
N GLY A 25 -40.64 3.48 9.49
CA GLY A 25 -41.42 3.10 8.30
C GLY A 25 -42.74 3.87 8.17
N ALA A 26 -43.31 4.34 9.28
CA ALA A 26 -44.46 5.25 9.28
C ALA A 26 -44.08 6.65 8.76
N MET A 27 -42.95 7.20 9.22
CA MET A 27 -42.42 8.49 8.75
C MET A 27 -42.21 8.51 7.23
N PHE A 28 -41.65 7.44 6.66
CA PHE A 28 -41.48 7.38 5.20
C PHE A 28 -42.81 7.34 4.44
N ARG A 29 -43.81 6.61 4.95
CA ARG A 29 -45.16 6.60 4.36
C ARG A 29 -45.83 7.97 4.48
N ASP A 30 -45.65 8.64 5.60
CA ASP A 30 -46.19 9.99 5.82
C ASP A 30 -45.50 11.02 4.93
N MET A 31 -44.19 10.90 4.69
CA MET A 31 -43.46 11.71 3.71
C MET A 31 -43.96 11.46 2.29
N THR A 32 -44.12 10.20 1.87
CA THR A 32 -44.68 9.87 0.55
C THR A 32 -46.08 10.44 0.39
N ARG A 33 -46.93 10.32 1.42
CA ARG A 33 -48.28 10.91 1.41
C ARG A 33 -48.21 12.43 1.27
N ALA A 34 -47.37 13.11 2.06
CA ALA A 34 -47.21 14.56 2.00
C ALA A 34 -46.69 15.03 0.64
N ILE A 35 -45.78 14.28 0.01
CA ILE A 35 -45.27 14.60 -1.34
C ILE A 35 -46.40 14.58 -2.37
N HIS A 36 -47.27 13.57 -2.33
CA HIS A 36 -48.42 13.48 -3.24
C HIS A 36 -49.50 14.52 -2.93
N GLU A 37 -49.84 14.72 -1.64
CA GLU A 37 -50.88 15.66 -1.23
C GLU A 37 -50.52 17.12 -1.50
N LEU A 38 -49.23 17.45 -1.43
CA LEU A 38 -48.71 18.80 -1.66
C LEU A 38 -48.17 19.02 -3.08
N ASP A 39 -48.34 18.03 -3.98
CA ASP A 39 -47.84 18.06 -5.37
C ASP A 39 -46.35 18.45 -5.49
N LEU A 40 -45.53 17.91 -4.58
CA LEU A 40 -44.11 18.26 -4.48
C LEU A 40 -43.22 17.44 -5.44
N GLU A 41 -43.80 16.53 -6.22
CA GLU A 41 -43.03 15.63 -7.09
C GLU A 41 -42.16 16.40 -8.09
N GLY A 42 -42.74 17.40 -8.77
CA GLY A 42 -42.01 18.24 -9.73
C GLY A 42 -40.91 19.05 -9.06
N ALA A 43 -41.19 19.67 -7.90
CA ALA A 43 -40.21 20.45 -7.15
C ALA A 43 -39.04 19.59 -6.64
N LEU A 44 -39.31 18.37 -6.19
CA LEU A 44 -38.28 17.41 -5.78
C LEU A 44 -37.45 16.92 -6.96
N TYR A 45 -38.08 16.74 -8.13
CA TYR A 45 -37.36 16.40 -9.36
C TYR A 45 -36.42 17.53 -9.79
N ASP A 46 -36.89 18.78 -9.76
CA ASP A 46 -36.08 19.96 -10.07
C ASP A 46 -34.92 20.14 -9.07
N GLU A 47 -35.17 19.98 -7.78
CA GLU A 47 -34.13 19.99 -6.74
C GLU A 47 -33.09 18.88 -6.96
N LYS A 48 -33.55 17.68 -7.30
CA LYS A 48 -32.64 16.56 -7.64
C LYS A 48 -31.75 16.93 -8.83
N GLU A 49 -32.29 17.47 -9.92
CA GLU A 49 -31.49 17.89 -11.08
C GLU A 49 -30.52 19.04 -10.76
N ARG A 50 -30.84 19.88 -9.77
CA ARG A 50 -30.00 21.01 -9.34
C ARG A 50 -28.87 20.62 -8.38
N PHE A 51 -29.06 19.58 -7.57
CA PHE A 51 -28.15 19.28 -6.46
C PHE A 51 -27.57 17.86 -6.49
N VAL A 52 -28.17 16.88 -7.17
CA VAL A 52 -27.71 15.49 -7.17
C VAL A 52 -26.93 15.19 -8.44
N LEU A 53 -25.67 14.75 -8.30
CA LEU A 53 -24.87 14.31 -9.45
C LEU A 53 -25.50 13.09 -10.12
N PRO A 54 -25.60 13.01 -11.46
CA PRO A 54 -25.97 11.80 -12.17
C PRO A 54 -25.08 10.60 -11.78
N MET A 55 -25.64 9.39 -11.77
CA MET A 55 -24.87 8.20 -11.43
C MET A 55 -23.72 7.96 -12.42
N ASP A 56 -23.92 8.32 -13.69
CA ASP A 56 -22.88 8.19 -14.72
C ASP A 56 -21.62 8.99 -14.40
N ASP A 57 -21.75 10.15 -13.75
CA ASP A 57 -20.59 10.95 -13.31
C ASP A 57 -19.80 10.20 -12.22
N LEU A 58 -20.51 9.52 -11.30
CA LEU A 58 -19.91 8.83 -10.16
C LEU A 58 -19.32 7.45 -10.50
N ARG A 59 -19.70 6.86 -11.65
CA ARG A 59 -19.19 5.55 -12.12
C ARG A 59 -17.67 5.50 -12.21
N TRP A 60 -17.00 6.64 -12.38
CA TRP A 60 -15.55 6.74 -12.46
C TRP A 60 -14.79 6.15 -11.24
N PHE A 61 -15.38 6.13 -10.05
CA PHE A 61 -14.75 5.56 -8.85
C PHE A 61 -15.42 4.30 -8.29
N ILE A 62 -16.53 3.87 -8.88
CA ILE A 62 -17.25 2.66 -8.45
C ILE A 62 -16.35 1.43 -8.58
N LYS A 63 -16.39 0.54 -7.58
CA LYS A 63 -15.57 -0.69 -7.48
C LYS A 63 -14.05 -0.51 -7.49
N ASP A 64 -13.54 0.72 -7.37
CA ASP A 64 -12.12 1.00 -7.27
C ASP A 64 -11.78 1.41 -5.83
N SER A 65 -11.51 0.42 -4.97
CA SER A 65 -11.29 0.63 -3.54
C SER A 65 -10.13 1.60 -3.25
N ARG A 66 -9.07 1.60 -4.07
CA ARG A 66 -7.92 2.49 -3.90
C ARG A 66 -8.33 3.93 -4.19
N LYS A 67 -8.99 4.16 -5.33
CA LYS A 67 -9.50 5.48 -5.70
C LYS A 67 -10.53 6.00 -4.70
N ILE A 68 -11.47 5.17 -4.26
CA ILE A 68 -12.46 5.53 -3.22
C ILE A 68 -11.75 5.99 -1.94
N ASN A 69 -10.77 5.22 -1.47
CA ASN A 69 -10.00 5.54 -0.27
C ASN A 69 -9.19 6.84 -0.42
N TRP A 70 -8.56 7.06 -1.58
CA TRP A 70 -7.84 8.29 -1.89
C TRP A 70 -8.79 9.52 -1.93
N ILE A 71 -9.96 9.40 -2.54
CA ILE A 71 -10.96 10.48 -2.55
C ILE A 71 -11.37 10.81 -1.11
N PHE A 72 -11.65 9.81 -0.26
CA PHE A 72 -11.95 10.06 1.15
C PHE A 72 -10.84 10.82 1.87
N PHE A 73 -9.58 10.47 1.61
CA PHE A 73 -8.44 11.17 2.20
C PHE A 73 -8.37 12.64 1.74
N ILE A 74 -8.48 12.89 0.44
CA ILE A 74 -8.47 14.26 -0.13
C ILE A 74 -9.65 15.10 0.35
N LEU A 75 -10.84 14.51 0.46
CA LEU A 75 -12.00 15.23 0.98
C LEU A 75 -11.80 15.52 2.47
N LYS A 76 -11.41 14.54 3.29
CA LYS A 76 -11.17 14.76 4.73
C LYS A 76 -10.06 15.77 5.02
N SER A 77 -9.10 15.98 4.12
CA SER A 77 -8.07 17.00 4.33
C SER A 77 -8.60 18.43 4.10
N LYS A 78 -9.73 18.60 3.39
CA LYS A 78 -10.37 19.91 3.13
C LYS A 78 -11.29 20.33 4.29
N ASP A 79 -11.18 21.58 4.73
CA ASP A 79 -11.88 22.12 5.91
C ASP A 79 -13.41 21.96 5.87
N GLY A 80 -14.03 21.99 4.69
CA GLY A 80 -15.49 21.83 4.53
C GLY A 80 -16.00 20.38 4.66
N TRP A 81 -15.12 19.39 4.74
CA TRP A 81 -15.49 17.97 4.61
C TRP A 81 -15.01 17.11 5.79
N ARG A 82 -14.25 17.69 6.73
CA ARG A 82 -13.69 17.01 7.91
C ARG A 82 -14.74 16.39 8.83
N ASN A 83 -15.93 16.98 8.88
CA ASN A 83 -16.97 16.64 9.85
C ASN A 83 -18.22 16.01 9.22
N ILE A 84 -18.16 15.59 7.95
CA ILE A 84 -19.35 15.01 7.33
C ILE A 84 -19.56 13.60 7.86
N ILE A 85 -20.67 13.42 8.57
CA ILE A 85 -21.09 12.16 9.18
C ILE A 85 -21.95 11.42 8.15
N TYR A 86 -21.48 10.27 7.67
CA TYR A 86 -22.29 9.33 6.90
C TYR A 86 -22.60 8.10 7.75
N PRO A 87 -23.74 7.40 7.51
CA PRO A 87 -24.13 6.25 8.32
C PRO A 87 -23.04 5.16 8.33
N ALA A 88 -22.63 4.73 9.52
CA ALA A 88 -21.52 3.79 9.72
C ALA A 88 -21.71 2.40 9.06
N LYS A 89 -22.93 2.09 8.60
CA LYS A 89 -23.31 0.81 7.98
C LYS A 89 -23.20 0.83 6.45
N LEU A 90 -22.91 1.99 5.85
CA LEU A 90 -22.64 2.06 4.42
C LEU A 90 -21.25 1.47 4.13
N ASN A 91 -21.15 0.71 3.03
CA ASN A 91 -19.84 0.40 2.48
C ASN A 91 -19.18 1.69 1.94
N GLN A 92 -17.89 1.64 1.64
CA GLN A 92 -17.13 2.84 1.25
C GLN A 92 -17.66 3.50 -0.04
N GLU A 93 -18.14 2.71 -1.01
CA GLU A 93 -18.71 3.25 -2.26
C GLU A 93 -20.00 4.03 -1.96
N ASP A 94 -20.94 3.38 -1.27
CA ASP A 94 -22.23 3.96 -0.89
C ASP A 94 -22.05 5.17 0.05
N ALA A 95 -21.06 5.14 0.93
CA ALA A 95 -20.71 6.26 1.80
C ALA A 95 -20.21 7.47 1.01
N LEU A 96 -19.38 7.27 -0.03
CA LEU A 96 -18.87 8.36 -0.86
C LEU A 96 -19.99 8.97 -1.71
N ILE A 97 -20.91 8.15 -2.22
CA ILE A 97 -22.11 8.63 -2.94
C ILE A 97 -22.97 9.49 -2.02
N ALA A 98 -23.27 9.00 -0.80
CA ALA A 98 -24.03 9.76 0.20
C ALA A 98 -23.33 11.07 0.60
N LEU A 99 -22.00 11.10 0.62
CA LEU A 99 -21.20 12.29 0.85
C LEU A 99 -21.43 13.36 -0.24
N PHE A 100 -21.42 12.96 -1.51
CA PHE A 100 -21.73 13.86 -2.62
C PHE A 100 -23.18 14.31 -2.61
N ASP A 101 -24.12 13.44 -2.24
CA ASP A 101 -25.54 13.78 -2.17
C ASP A 101 -25.87 14.76 -1.06
N SER A 102 -25.29 14.56 0.13
CA SER A 102 -25.53 15.43 1.29
C SER A 102 -24.84 16.79 1.19
N TRP A 103 -23.84 16.94 0.32
CA TRP A 103 -23.15 18.21 0.15
C TRP A 103 -24.07 19.28 -0.46
N GLN A 104 -24.34 20.35 0.29
CA GLN A 104 -25.21 21.46 -0.12
C GLN A 104 -24.50 22.42 -1.08
N ALA A 105 -24.25 21.95 -2.30
CA ALA A 105 -23.62 22.72 -3.38
C ALA A 105 -24.35 22.46 -4.69
N ALA A 106 -24.39 23.47 -5.57
CA ALA A 106 -24.99 23.32 -6.89
C ALA A 106 -24.29 22.20 -7.69
N ILE A 107 -25.03 21.51 -8.55
CA ILE A 107 -24.52 20.42 -9.39
C ILE A 107 -23.27 20.81 -10.20
N SER A 108 -23.18 22.06 -10.66
CA SER A 108 -22.01 22.60 -11.37
C SER A 108 -20.75 22.61 -10.51
N GLU A 109 -20.86 22.96 -9.23
CA GLU A 109 -19.74 22.92 -8.28
C GLU A 109 -19.31 21.49 -7.98
N LYS A 110 -20.30 20.57 -7.85
CA LYS A 110 -20.03 19.14 -7.66
C LYS A 110 -19.29 18.54 -8.85
N LYS A 111 -19.71 18.88 -10.07
CA LYS A 111 -19.03 18.47 -11.31
C LYS A 111 -17.60 19.00 -11.38
N ARG A 112 -17.40 20.29 -11.10
CA ARG A 112 -16.06 20.89 -11.05
C ARG A 112 -15.14 20.19 -10.04
N LEU A 113 -15.64 19.88 -8.85
CA LEU A 113 -14.87 19.11 -7.86
C LEU A 113 -14.50 17.73 -8.40
N LEU A 114 -15.45 17.03 -9.03
CA LEU A 114 -15.23 15.71 -9.60
C LEU A 114 -14.18 15.74 -10.71
N ASP A 115 -14.21 16.75 -11.58
CA ASP A 115 -13.24 16.91 -12.66
C ASP A 115 -11.84 17.20 -12.10
N HIS A 116 -11.73 18.06 -11.09
CA HIS A 116 -10.46 18.25 -10.38
C HIS A 116 -9.95 16.96 -9.74
N LEU A 117 -10.82 16.17 -9.09
CA LEU A 117 -10.45 14.87 -8.51
C LEU A 117 -9.98 13.89 -9.59
N LYS A 118 -10.60 13.89 -10.78
CA LYS A 118 -10.15 13.05 -11.92
C LYS A 118 -8.75 13.42 -12.37
N GLU A 119 -8.48 14.72 -12.54
CA GLU A 119 -7.16 15.20 -12.93
C GLU A 119 -6.10 14.94 -11.86
N ASP A 120 -6.43 15.21 -10.59
CA ASP A 120 -5.56 14.94 -9.45
C ASP A 120 -5.25 13.44 -9.35
N TRP A 121 -6.23 12.57 -9.60
CA TRP A 121 -6.02 11.13 -9.62
C TRP A 121 -5.06 10.71 -10.73
N ILE A 122 -5.18 11.27 -11.94
CA ILE A 122 -4.25 10.97 -13.04
C ILE A 122 -2.82 11.35 -12.62
N ARG A 123 -2.62 12.59 -12.14
CA ARG A 123 -1.32 13.07 -11.64
C ARG A 123 -0.79 12.18 -10.51
N HIS A 124 -1.67 11.77 -9.60
CA HIS A 124 -1.33 10.92 -8.46
C HIS A 124 -0.86 9.54 -8.91
N THR A 125 -1.58 8.89 -9.83
CA THR A 125 -1.22 7.57 -10.37
C THR A 125 -0.04 7.62 -11.33
N ASP A 126 0.24 8.76 -11.98
CA ASP A 126 1.45 8.91 -12.79
C ASP A 126 2.69 8.67 -11.93
N LEU A 127 2.68 9.07 -10.66
CA LEU A 127 3.77 8.83 -9.71
C LEU A 127 3.95 7.35 -9.31
N ASP A 128 3.01 6.46 -9.67
CA ASP A 128 3.09 5.04 -9.31
C ASP A 128 4.33 4.37 -9.93
N HIS A 129 4.84 4.90 -11.04
CA HIS A 129 6.04 4.37 -11.71
C HIS A 129 7.28 4.37 -10.80
N TYR A 130 7.37 5.28 -9.84
CA TYR A 130 8.46 5.31 -8.85
C TYR A 130 8.46 4.09 -7.93
N TYR A 131 7.30 3.44 -7.75
CA TYR A 131 7.12 2.24 -6.94
C TYR A 131 7.17 0.95 -7.77
N SER A 132 7.36 1.04 -9.09
CA SER A 132 7.48 -0.13 -9.98
C SER A 132 8.48 -1.16 -9.46
N TRP A 133 9.56 -0.70 -8.83
CA TRP A 133 10.54 -1.54 -8.16
C TRP A 133 9.93 -2.50 -7.14
N PHE A 134 8.80 -2.22 -6.48
CA PHE A 134 8.16 -3.20 -5.60
C PHE A 134 7.54 -4.37 -6.37
N GLY A 135 6.97 -4.13 -7.55
CA GLY A 135 6.24 -5.12 -8.35
C GLY A 135 7.11 -5.99 -9.28
N GLU A 136 8.43 -5.82 -9.28
CA GLU A 136 9.34 -6.66 -10.06
C GLU A 136 9.58 -8.04 -9.39
N ARG A 137 10.68 -8.73 -9.77
CA ARG A 137 11.11 -9.98 -9.15
C ARG A 137 11.20 -9.87 -7.63
N ASP A 138 10.72 -10.90 -6.92
CA ASP A 138 10.67 -10.97 -5.46
C ASP A 138 9.72 -9.95 -4.79
N GLU A 139 8.63 -9.52 -5.45
CA GLU A 139 7.62 -8.59 -4.90
C GLU A 139 7.23 -8.91 -3.45
N LYS A 140 6.93 -10.17 -3.14
CA LYS A 140 6.57 -10.59 -1.78
C LYS A 140 7.66 -10.22 -0.76
N LYS A 141 8.94 -10.49 -1.06
CA LYS A 141 10.05 -10.15 -0.15
C LYS A 141 10.21 -8.63 -0.02
N ARG A 142 10.02 -7.89 -1.11
CA ARG A 142 10.11 -6.41 -1.10
C ARG A 142 8.96 -5.80 -0.28
N CYS A 143 7.75 -6.33 -0.40
CA CYS A 143 6.59 -5.95 0.40
C CYS A 143 6.78 -6.26 1.88
N GLU A 144 7.34 -7.42 2.21
CA GLU A 144 7.67 -7.80 3.59
C GLU A 144 8.73 -6.87 4.21
N ALA A 145 9.76 -6.52 3.44
CA ALA A 145 10.78 -5.57 3.87
C ALA A 145 10.20 -4.16 4.06
N ALA A 146 9.34 -3.71 3.13
CA ALA A 146 8.63 -2.44 3.26
C ALA A 146 7.77 -2.42 4.53
N TRP A 147 6.99 -3.48 4.76
CA TRP A 147 6.16 -3.61 5.96
C TRP A 147 7.00 -3.51 7.24
N ALA A 148 8.11 -4.25 7.31
CA ALA A 148 9.01 -4.22 8.46
C ALA A 148 9.60 -2.82 8.70
N TRP A 149 9.99 -2.12 7.62
CA TRP A 149 10.53 -0.78 7.69
C TRP A 149 9.48 0.25 8.14
N TYR A 150 8.30 0.28 7.51
CA TYR A 150 7.22 1.18 7.88
C TYR A 150 6.71 0.90 9.30
N ARG A 151 6.63 -0.37 9.72
CA ARG A 151 6.25 -0.71 11.10
C ARG A 151 7.22 -0.15 12.12
N LYS A 152 8.51 -0.13 11.80
CA LYS A 152 9.56 0.39 12.66
C LYS A 152 9.54 1.93 12.73
N GLU A 153 9.50 2.60 11.58
CA GLU A 153 9.66 4.06 11.50
C GLU A 153 8.32 4.80 11.65
N HIS A 154 7.21 4.19 11.21
CA HIS A 154 5.87 4.79 11.13
C HIS A 154 4.79 3.95 11.81
N GLY A 155 5.13 3.15 12.83
CA GLY A 155 4.23 2.17 13.44
C GLY A 155 2.90 2.72 13.98
N ARG A 156 2.81 4.02 14.31
CA ARG A 156 1.56 4.68 14.70
C ARG A 156 0.53 4.71 13.56
N HIS A 157 1.00 4.90 12.33
CA HIS A 157 0.16 5.00 11.13
C HIS A 157 -0.32 3.64 10.63
N LEU A 158 0.25 2.54 11.12
CA LEU A 158 -0.04 1.17 10.67
C LEU A 158 -1.03 0.41 11.55
N LYS A 159 -1.58 1.03 12.61
CA LYS A 159 -2.46 0.33 13.57
C LYS A 159 -3.72 -0.27 12.92
N ALA A 160 -4.20 0.32 11.83
CA ALA A 160 -5.38 -0.13 11.09
C ALA A 160 -5.04 -0.76 9.73
N THR A 161 -3.77 -0.88 9.38
CA THR A 161 -3.32 -1.38 8.07
C THR A 161 -2.94 -2.86 8.20
N SER A 162 -3.36 -3.68 7.25
CA SER A 162 -2.90 -5.07 7.15
C SER A 162 -1.48 -5.13 6.58
N LYS A 163 -0.79 -6.25 6.83
CA LYS A 163 0.54 -6.50 6.26
C LYS A 163 0.49 -6.41 4.73
N PHE A 164 1.47 -5.74 4.14
CA PHE A 164 1.59 -5.65 2.68
C PHE A 164 1.87 -7.02 2.06
N VAL A 165 1.02 -7.43 1.13
CA VAL A 165 1.12 -8.67 0.36
C VAL A 165 1.60 -8.37 -1.05
N ASN A 166 1.17 -7.25 -1.63
CA ASN A 166 1.48 -6.81 -2.98
C ASN A 166 1.74 -5.29 -3.02
N ILE A 167 2.16 -4.79 -4.18
CA ILE A 167 2.41 -3.37 -4.43
C ILE A 167 1.17 -2.49 -4.19
N ASN A 168 -0.04 -2.97 -4.52
CA ASN A 168 -1.26 -2.19 -4.31
C ASN A 168 -1.52 -1.91 -2.84
N ASP A 169 -1.14 -2.81 -1.92
CA ASP A 169 -1.27 -2.57 -0.48
C ASP A 169 -0.35 -1.44 -0.01
N ILE A 170 0.86 -1.35 -0.58
CA ILE A 170 1.81 -0.27 -0.30
C ILE A 170 1.25 1.06 -0.84
N LEU A 171 0.79 1.06 -2.08
CA LEU A 171 0.21 2.25 -2.70
C LEU A 171 -1.02 2.74 -1.93
N PHE A 172 -1.93 1.82 -1.59
CA PHE A 172 -3.10 2.12 -0.76
C PHE A 172 -2.71 2.78 0.57
N PHE A 173 -1.66 2.27 1.24
CA PHE A 173 -1.15 2.89 2.47
C PHE A 173 -0.55 4.28 2.23
N LEU A 174 0.24 4.45 1.18
CA LEU A 174 0.86 5.73 0.83
C LEU A 174 -0.14 6.80 0.40
N ASP A 175 -1.30 6.39 -0.11
CA ASP A 175 -2.41 7.28 -0.49
C ASP A 175 -3.15 7.84 0.73
N THR A 176 -3.05 7.19 1.89
CA THR A 176 -3.68 7.61 3.15
C THR A 176 -2.80 8.50 4.03
N LEU A 177 -1.59 8.84 3.55
CA LEU A 177 -0.60 9.59 4.30
C LEU A 177 -0.14 10.81 3.53
N ASP A 178 -0.02 11.92 4.25
CA ASP A 178 0.42 13.21 3.72
C ASP A 178 1.95 13.28 3.61
N PHE A 179 2.54 12.31 2.90
CA PHE A 179 3.96 12.34 2.59
C PHE A 179 4.21 13.07 1.27
N SER A 180 5.18 13.98 1.25
CA SER A 180 5.67 14.56 0.01
C SER A 180 6.30 13.49 -0.88
N LEU A 181 6.36 13.75 -2.20
CA LEU A 181 7.01 12.85 -3.15
C LEU A 181 8.46 12.54 -2.73
N ASP A 182 9.22 13.56 -2.33
CA ASP A 182 10.61 13.41 -1.88
C ASP A 182 10.72 12.49 -0.65
N ALA A 183 9.81 12.63 0.31
CA ALA A 183 9.77 11.75 1.47
C ALA A 183 9.47 10.31 1.04
N LYS A 184 8.48 10.11 0.16
CA LYS A 184 8.16 8.78 -0.34
C LYS A 184 9.34 8.15 -1.10
N LEU A 185 10.05 8.90 -1.95
CA LEU A 185 11.24 8.42 -2.66
C LEU A 185 12.36 8.04 -1.68
N LEU A 186 12.61 8.87 -0.67
CA LEU A 186 13.58 8.58 0.40
C LEU A 186 13.22 7.29 1.15
N HIS A 187 11.94 7.01 1.37
CA HIS A 187 11.50 5.76 1.99
C HIS A 187 11.90 4.55 1.13
N ILE A 188 11.66 4.62 -0.18
CA ILE A 188 12.05 3.55 -1.13
C ILE A 188 13.56 3.28 -1.06
N GLU A 189 14.38 4.34 -1.07
CA GLU A 189 15.85 4.20 -0.98
C GLU A 189 16.29 3.56 0.34
N LYS A 190 15.69 3.97 1.46
CA LYS A 190 15.96 3.38 2.77
C LYS A 190 15.57 1.90 2.82
N ILE A 191 14.43 1.53 2.25
CA ILE A 191 13.99 0.13 2.15
C ILE A 191 14.96 -0.68 1.27
N LYS A 192 15.35 -0.16 0.09
CA LYS A 192 16.36 -0.78 -0.79
C LYS A 192 17.67 -1.04 -0.04
N LYS A 193 18.17 -0.05 0.71
CA LYS A 193 19.40 -0.16 1.51
C LYS A 193 19.27 -1.21 2.61
N GLU A 194 18.12 -1.28 3.26
CA GLU A 194 17.85 -2.27 4.29
C GLU A 194 17.87 -3.70 3.72
N ILE A 195 17.21 -3.93 2.58
CA ILE A 195 17.24 -5.23 1.90
C ILE A 195 18.68 -5.63 1.54
N LYS A 196 19.45 -4.72 0.94
CA LYS A 196 20.86 -4.98 0.60
C LYS A 196 21.67 -5.35 1.83
N ARG A 197 21.46 -4.65 2.95
CA ARG A 197 22.12 -4.96 4.24
C ARG A 197 21.74 -6.34 4.75
N GLN A 198 20.47 -6.73 4.66
CA GLN A 198 20.00 -8.05 5.07
C GLN A 198 20.58 -9.16 4.20
N GLN A 199 20.67 -8.95 2.87
CA GLN A 199 21.31 -9.89 1.96
C GLN A 199 22.81 -10.07 2.28
N VAL A 200 23.53 -8.97 2.55
CA VAL A 200 24.94 -9.04 2.96
C VAL A 200 25.08 -9.82 4.26
N ARG A 201 24.24 -9.55 5.27
CA ARG A 201 24.26 -10.29 6.55
C ARG A 201 23.94 -11.78 6.36
N ALA A 202 22.98 -12.12 5.50
CA ALA A 202 22.65 -13.50 5.19
C ALA A 202 23.82 -14.21 4.50
N ASN A 203 24.49 -13.54 3.55
CA ASN A 203 25.66 -14.08 2.84
C ASN A 203 26.88 -14.28 3.76
N LEU A 204 26.99 -13.49 4.83
CA LEU A 204 28.04 -13.59 5.85
C LEU A 204 27.69 -14.58 6.98
N LYS A 205 26.45 -15.05 7.08
CA LYS A 205 26.05 -16.02 8.10
C LYS A 205 26.80 -17.33 7.84
N GLY A 206 27.71 -17.69 8.75
CA GLY A 206 28.62 -18.85 8.61
C GLY A 206 29.95 -18.55 7.90
N LYS A 207 30.19 -17.31 7.47
CA LYS A 207 31.46 -16.87 6.86
C LYS A 207 32.04 -15.72 7.68
N LYS A 208 33.09 -16.00 8.46
CA LYS A 208 33.88 -14.94 9.09
C LYS A 208 34.84 -14.39 8.03
N GLN A 209 34.77 -13.10 7.77
CA GLN A 209 35.78 -12.43 6.94
C GLN A 209 37.07 -12.34 7.76
N SER A 210 38.09 -13.08 7.35
CA SER A 210 39.43 -12.97 7.90
C SER A 210 40.28 -12.22 6.89
N ASN A 211 40.65 -10.98 7.21
CA ASN A 211 41.61 -10.22 6.41
C ASN A 211 43.00 -10.62 6.88
N PHE A 212 43.82 -11.17 5.98
CA PHE A 212 45.21 -11.52 6.27
C PHE A 212 46.11 -10.61 5.44
N ALA A 213 47.07 -9.97 6.09
CA ALA A 213 48.21 -9.38 5.39
C ALA A 213 49.18 -10.52 5.08
N LEU A 214 49.41 -10.77 3.79
CA LEU A 214 50.39 -11.74 3.32
C LEU A 214 51.61 -10.98 2.81
N HIS A 215 52.79 -11.54 3.03
CA HIS A 215 54.02 -11.04 2.42
C HIS A 215 53.90 -11.11 0.89
N GLU A 216 54.55 -10.19 0.18
CA GLU A 216 54.41 -10.05 -1.27
C GLU A 216 54.69 -11.36 -2.03
N GLU A 217 55.75 -12.07 -1.66
CA GLU A 217 56.11 -13.37 -2.23
C GLU A 217 55.02 -14.44 -2.04
N VAL A 218 54.38 -14.50 -0.87
CA VAL A 218 53.31 -15.47 -0.57
C VAL A 218 52.04 -15.13 -1.37
N ARG A 219 51.80 -13.84 -1.62
CA ARG A 219 50.70 -13.38 -2.45
C ARG A 219 50.91 -13.79 -3.91
N ASP A 220 52.14 -13.68 -4.43
CA ASP A 220 52.46 -14.05 -5.80
C ASP A 220 52.36 -15.57 -6.01
N GLN A 221 52.80 -16.36 -5.01
CA GLN A 221 52.59 -17.81 -5.00
C GLN A 221 51.10 -18.19 -4.99
N LEU A 222 50.28 -17.47 -4.23
CA LEU A 222 48.83 -17.67 -4.23
C LEU A 222 48.21 -17.38 -5.60
N GLU A 223 48.68 -16.35 -6.30
CA GLU A 223 48.20 -16.00 -7.64
C GLU A 223 48.60 -17.05 -8.69
N ALA A 224 49.83 -17.55 -8.63
CA ALA A 224 50.27 -18.66 -9.48
C ALA A 224 49.42 -19.92 -9.27
N LEU A 225 48.97 -20.20 -8.04
CA LEU A 225 48.05 -21.30 -7.75
C LEU A 225 46.64 -21.04 -8.31
N VAL A 226 46.16 -19.79 -8.27
CA VAL A 226 44.88 -19.40 -8.87
C VAL A 226 44.90 -19.64 -10.38
N GLU A 227 45.94 -19.17 -11.07
CA GLU A 227 46.11 -19.37 -12.51
C GLU A 227 46.22 -20.85 -12.88
N ARG A 228 47.04 -21.61 -12.13
CA ARG A 228 47.27 -23.03 -12.41
C ARG A 228 46.04 -23.90 -12.24
N TYR A 229 45.18 -23.61 -11.26
CA TYR A 229 44.02 -24.45 -10.93
C TYR A 229 42.68 -23.86 -11.38
N GLY A 230 42.65 -22.62 -11.91
CA GLY A 230 41.42 -21.96 -12.37
C GLY A 230 40.40 -21.70 -11.25
N LEU A 231 40.85 -21.61 -10.00
CA LEU A 231 39.99 -21.44 -8.81
C LEU A 231 40.14 -20.02 -8.26
N THR A 232 39.11 -19.52 -7.57
CA THR A 232 39.21 -18.22 -6.88
C THR A 232 40.21 -18.29 -5.71
N ARG A 233 40.89 -17.17 -5.40
CA ARG A 233 41.81 -17.06 -4.23
C ARG A 233 41.23 -17.65 -2.95
N ARG A 234 39.94 -17.39 -2.68
CA ARG A 234 39.22 -17.94 -1.52
C ARG A 234 39.18 -19.46 -1.52
N GLN A 235 38.86 -20.08 -2.66
CA GLN A 235 38.79 -21.53 -2.79
C GLN A 235 40.16 -22.18 -2.61
N ILE A 236 41.23 -21.55 -3.12
CA ILE A 236 42.60 -22.04 -2.88
C ILE A 236 42.94 -22.00 -1.40
N ILE A 237 42.70 -20.88 -0.71
CA ILE A 237 42.97 -20.74 0.74
C ILE A 237 42.16 -21.76 1.55
N GLU A 238 40.86 -21.90 1.30
CA GLU A 238 40.03 -22.90 1.99
C GLU A 238 40.52 -24.34 1.78
N ARG A 239 41.07 -24.63 0.59
CA ARG A 239 41.59 -25.95 0.24
C ARG A 239 42.96 -26.21 0.87
N LEU A 240 43.83 -25.21 0.92
CA LEU A 240 45.11 -25.28 1.61
C LEU A 240 44.91 -25.51 3.11
N ILE A 241 44.02 -24.75 3.75
CA ILE A 241 43.69 -24.92 5.18
C ILE A 241 43.12 -26.33 5.43
N ARG A 242 42.15 -26.78 4.62
CA ARG A 242 41.60 -28.14 4.76
C ARG A 242 42.65 -29.23 4.58
N ASN A 243 43.56 -29.06 3.63
CA ASN A 243 44.63 -30.01 3.37
C ASN A 243 45.62 -30.05 4.56
N ALA A 244 46.00 -28.90 5.10
CA ALA A 244 46.84 -28.81 6.30
C ALA A 244 46.17 -29.45 7.53
N VAL A 245 44.85 -29.35 7.68
CA VAL A 245 44.12 -30.06 8.75
C VAL A 245 44.16 -31.59 8.55
N ILE A 246 44.05 -32.08 7.32
CA ILE A 246 44.04 -33.52 7.02
C ILE A 246 45.44 -34.13 7.10
N LYS A 247 46.46 -33.41 6.63
CA LYS A 247 47.83 -33.92 6.46
C LYS A 247 48.82 -33.42 7.49
N GLY A 248 48.43 -32.48 8.34
CA GLY A 248 49.34 -31.74 9.21
C GLY A 248 49.91 -30.49 8.56
N LEU A 249 50.26 -29.50 9.37
CA LEU A 249 51.20 -28.45 8.97
C LEU A 249 52.60 -29.08 8.97
N ASP A 250 53.34 -28.91 7.88
CA ASP A 250 54.73 -29.34 7.73
C ASP A 250 55.02 -30.85 7.87
N GLY A 251 54.02 -31.70 7.65
CA GLY A 251 54.20 -33.16 7.64
C GLY A 251 54.17 -33.83 9.02
N GLU A 252 53.85 -33.09 10.08
CA GLU A 252 53.51 -33.68 11.38
C GLU A 252 52.07 -34.23 11.32
N ASN A 253 51.89 -35.55 11.45
CA ASN A 253 50.57 -36.18 11.48
C ASN A 253 49.62 -35.44 12.44
N ALA A 254 48.38 -35.19 11.98
CA ALA A 254 47.34 -34.57 12.79
C ALA A 254 47.18 -35.28 14.15
N PRO A 255 46.96 -34.55 15.27
CA PRO A 255 46.59 -35.19 16.51
C PRO A 255 45.26 -35.92 16.27
N VAL A 256 45.30 -37.24 16.38
CA VAL A 256 44.13 -38.11 16.38
C VAL A 256 43.23 -37.61 17.51
N GLY A 257 42.06 -37.09 17.16
CA GLY A 257 41.07 -36.69 18.15
C GLY A 257 40.68 -37.91 18.98
N SER A 258 40.95 -37.84 20.28
CA SER A 258 40.31 -38.66 21.30
C SER A 258 38.96 -38.02 21.64
N ASP A 259 37.91 -38.86 21.61
CA ASP A 259 36.50 -38.68 22.02
C ASP A 259 36.05 -37.35 22.68
#